data_AF-A0A061NS83-F1
#
_entry.id   AF-A0A061NS83-F1
#
_cell.length_a   1.000
_cell.length_b   1.000
_cell.length_c   1.000
_cell.angle_alpha   90.00
_cell.angle_beta   90.00
_cell.angle_gamma   90.00
#
_symmetry.space_group_name_H-M   'P 1'
#
loop_
_entity.id
_entity.type
_entity.pdbx_description
1 polymer ?
#
loop_
_entity_poly.entity_id
_entity_poly.type
_entity_poly.pdbx_seq_one_letter_code
_entity_poly.pdbx_strand_id
1 'polypeptide(L)' 'MNSKAIGADLVYAWPIAEVAVMGAEGAVEVLYHRELSESENPEQLREEKIKAYKEEYMDPTMLPF' A
#
# COMPACT_ATOMS: atom_id res chain seq x y z
N MET A 1 -10.12 13.35 -9.18
CA MET A 1 -9.07 12.35 -9.46
C MET A 1 -9.03 12.10 -10.96
N ASN A 2 -8.25 12.89 -11.71
CA ASN A 2 -8.03 12.70 -13.15
C ASN A 2 -6.72 11.92 -13.31
N SER A 3 -6.82 10.59 -13.37
CA SER A 3 -5.65 9.72 -13.49
C SER A 3 -5.10 9.72 -14.92
N LYS A 4 -3.83 9.33 -15.07
CA LYS A 4 -3.22 9.09 -16.40
C LYS A 4 -4.04 8.07 -17.21
N ALA A 5 -4.66 7.10 -16.53
CA ALA A 5 -5.52 6.09 -17.13
C ALA A 5 -6.81 6.65 -17.75
N ILE A 6 -7.28 7.83 -17.32
CA ILE A 6 -8.47 8.49 -17.90
C ILE A 6 -8.13 9.70 -18.78
N GLY A 7 -6.87 9.83 -19.20
CA GLY A 7 -6.45 10.78 -20.23
C GLY A 7 -5.86 12.09 -19.73
N ALA A 8 -5.36 12.15 -18.48
CA ALA A 8 -4.59 13.30 -18.02
C ALA A 8 -3.19 13.34 -18.69
N ASP A 9 -2.84 14.45 -19.33
CA ASP A 9 -1.55 14.63 -20.02
C ASP A 9 -0.35 14.64 -19.05
N LEU A 10 -0.53 15.24 -17.87
CA LEU A 10 0.49 15.34 -16.82
C LEU A 10 -0.14 15.03 -15.45
N VAL A 11 0.54 14.18 -14.69
CA VAL A 11 0.16 13.81 -13.31
C VAL A 11 1.36 14.05 -12.42
N TYR A 12 1.18 14.87 -11.38
CA TYR A 12 2.20 15.16 -10.39
C TYR A 12 1.79 14.56 -9.05
N ALA A 13 2.76 13.98 -8.34
CA ALA A 13 2.61 13.51 -6.97
C ALA A 13 3.62 14.24 -6.10
N TRP A 14 3.16 14.82 -4.99
CA TRP A 14 4.07 15.33 -3.98
C TRP A 14 4.74 14.16 -3.24
N PRO A 15 5.90 14.36 -2.59
CA PRO A 15 6.56 13.30 -1.83
C PRO A 15 5.70 12.69 -0.72
N ILE A 16 4.70 13.43 -0.24
CA ILE A 16 3.74 13.00 0.78
C ILE A 16 2.47 12.37 0.18
N ALA A 17 2.37 12.27 -1.14
CA ALA A 17 1.18 11.76 -1.81
C ALA A 17 1.15 10.23 -1.74
N GLU A 18 0.05 9.70 -1.20
CA GLU A 18 -0.21 8.27 -1.16
C GLU A 18 -0.98 7.86 -2.42
N VAL A 19 -0.34 7.06 -3.27
CA VAL A 19 -0.95 6.51 -4.50
C VAL A 19 -1.04 5.00 -4.33
N ALA A 20 -2.19 4.50 -3.88
CA ALA A 20 -2.43 3.07 -3.70
C ALA A 20 -3.86 2.69 -4.11
N VAL A 21 -4.04 1.42 -4.50
CA VAL A 21 -5.37 0.85 -4.83
C VAL A 21 -6.27 0.80 -3.60
N MET A 22 -5.68 0.61 -2.42
CA MET A 22 -6.32 0.62 -1.10
C MET A 22 -5.28 0.98 -0.04
N GLY A 23 -5.71 1.41 1.14
CA GLY A 23 -4.79 1.69 2.25
C GLY A 23 -4.01 0.45 2.69
N ALA A 24 -2.79 0.65 3.22
CA ALA A 24 -1.88 -0.42 3.62
C ALA A 24 -2.51 -1.46 4.56
N GLU A 25 -3.39 -1.03 5.47
CA GLU A 25 -4.12 -1.93 6.37
C GLU A 25 -4.99 -2.94 5.64
N GLY A 26 -5.78 -2.48 4.66
CA GLY A 26 -6.65 -3.36 3.87
C GLY A 26 -5.84 -4.29 2.95
N ALA A 27 -4.73 -3.80 2.41
CA ALA A 27 -3.83 -4.62 1.59
C ALA A 27 -3.21 -5.76 2.41
N VAL A 28 -2.74 -5.47 3.64
CA VAL A 28 -2.15 -6.48 4.52
C VAL A 28 -3.18 -7.51 4.97
N GLU A 29 -4.41 -7.09 5.26
CA GLU A 29 -5.49 -8.01 5.65
C GLU A 29 -5.81 -9.02 4.55
N VAL A 30 -5.75 -8.61 3.28
CA VAL A 30 -6.02 -9.49 2.13
C VAL A 30 -4.80 -10.35 1.78
N LEU A 31 -3.61 -9.75 1.72
CA LEU A 31 -2.37 -10.45 1.33
C LEU A 31 -1.91 -11.46 2.37
N TYR A 32 -2.00 -11.09 3.65
CA TYR A 32 -1.49 -11.89 4.77
C TYR A 32 -2.61 -12.53 5.59
N HIS A 33 -3.85 -12.61 5.06
CA HIS A 33 -5.00 -13.18 5.77
C HIS A 33 -4.69 -14.53 6.45
N ARG A 34 -4.02 -15.43 5.72
CA ARG A 34 -3.66 -16.77 6.21
C ARG A 34 -2.59 -16.71 7.30
N GLU A 35 -1.51 -15.96 7.08
CA GLU A 35 -0.44 -15.76 8.06
C GLU A 35 -0.96 -15.12 9.36
N LEU A 36 -1.86 -14.15 9.25
CA LEU A 36 -2.51 -13.51 10.40
C LEU A 36 -3.42 -14.48 11.15
N SER A 37 -4.13 -15.35 10.43
CA SER A 37 -5.03 -16.35 11.05
C SER A 37 -4.30 -17.51 11.74
N GLU A 38 -3.08 -17.83 11.29
CA GLU A 38 -2.26 -18.91 11.83
C GLU A 38 -1.21 -18.41 12.85
N SER A 39 -1.08 -17.09 13.01
CA SER A 39 -0.16 -16.47 13.96
C SER A 39 -0.65 -16.57 15.40
N GLU A 40 0.28 -16.85 16.32
CA GLU A 40 0.02 -16.78 17.77
C GLU A 40 -0.24 -15.34 18.25
N ASN A 41 0.26 -14.34 17.52
CA ASN A 41 0.06 -12.91 17.79
C ASN A 41 -0.32 -12.15 16.50
N PRO A 42 -1.60 -12.21 16.08
CA PRO A 42 -2.07 -11.61 14.84
C PRO A 42 -1.86 -10.09 14.80
N GLU A 43 -2.11 -9.39 15.91
CA GLU A 43 -2.00 -7.93 15.97
C GLU A 43 -0.55 -7.44 15.77
N GLN A 44 0.41 -8.11 16.40
CA GLN A 44 1.81 -7.72 16.29
C GLN A 44 2.35 -8.00 14.88
N LEU A 45 1.98 -9.15 14.29
CA LEU A 45 2.33 -9.49 12.91
C LEU A 45 1.68 -8.51 11.93
N ARG A 46 0.43 -8.10 12.18
CA ARG A 46 -0.29 -7.12 11.37
C ARG A 46 0.45 -5.78 11.34
N GLU A 47 0.87 -5.26 12.49
CA GLU A 47 1.63 -4.01 12.57
C GLU A 47 2.97 -4.10 11.82
N GLU A 48 3.72 -5.19 11.98
CA GLU A 48 4.98 -5.40 11.24
C GLU A 48 4.76 -5.43 9.73
N LYS A 49 3.76 -6.19 9.27
CA LYS A 49 3.43 -6.29 7.84
C LYS A 49 2.92 -4.97 7.28
N ILE A 50 2.14 -4.20 8.04
CA ILE A 50 1.71 -2.84 7.63
C ILE A 50 2.93 -1.94 7.47
N LYS A 51 3.87 -1.96 8.42
CA LYS A 51 5.07 -1.15 8.34
C LYS A 51 5.93 -1.53 7.13
N ALA A 52 6.15 -2.82 6.92
CA ALA A 52 6.88 -3.32 5.75
C ALA A 52 6.19 -2.94 4.43
N TYR A 53 4.86 -3.11 4.35
CA TYR A 53 4.08 -2.74 3.18
C TYR A 53 4.15 -1.23 2.89
N LYS A 54 4.18 -0.39 3.93
CA LYS A 54 4.35 1.06 3.79
C LYS A 54 5.73 1.42 3.24
N GLU A 55 6.77 0.79 3.76
CA GLU A 55 8.16 1.03 3.30
C GLU A 55 8.38 0.54 1.87
N GLU A 56 7.75 -0.58 1.47
CA GLU A 56 7.96 -1.19 0.16
C GLU A 56 7.08 -0.57 -0.94
N TYR A 57 5.81 -0.22 -0.64
CA TYR A 57 4.83 0.13 -1.68
C TYR A 57 4.33 1.57 -1.62
N MET A 58 4.60 2.32 -0.55
CA MET A 58 4.14 3.72 -0.43
C MET A 58 5.21 4.74 -0.75
N ASP A 59 6.39 4.32 -1.24
CA ASP A 59 7.35 5.22 -1.86
C ASP A 59 6.82 5.66 -3.24
N PRO A 60 6.59 6.97 -3.48
CA PRO A 60 6.13 7.49 -4.76
C PRO A 60 7.05 7.16 -5.95
N THR A 61 8.29 6.74 -5.71
CA THR A 61 9.26 6.42 -6.77
C THR A 61 9.19 4.98 -7.28
N MET A 62 8.54 4.06 -6.56
CA MET A 62 8.46 2.64 -6.95
C MET A 62 7.34 2.32 -7.94
N LEU A 63 6.36 3.20 -8.12
CA LEU A 63 5.31 2.98 -9.12
C LEU A 63 5.90 3.20 -10.52
N PRO A 64 5.82 2.20 -11.43
CA PRO A 64 6.22 2.40 -12.81
C PRO A 64 5.21 3.34 -13.48
N PHE A 65 5.56 4.62 -13.57
CA PHE A 65 4.82 5.63 -14.32
C PHE A 65 5.21 5.67 -15.79
#